data_AF-A0A4C1WZ31-F1
#
_entry.id   AF-A0A4C1WZ31-F1
#
_cell.length_a   1.000
_cell.length_b   1.000
_cell.length_c   1.000
_cell.angle_alpha   90.00
_cell.angle_beta   90.00
_cell.angle_gamma   90.00
#
_symmetry.space_group_name_H-M   'P 1'
#
loop_
_entity.id
_entity.type
_entity.pdbx_description
1 polymer ?
#
loop_
_entity_poly.entity_id
_entity_poly.type
_entity_poly.pdbx_seq_one_letter_code
_entity_poly.pdbx_strand_id
1 'polypeptide(L)'
;MVADETDGWRNLFRSKVLTAGHCIKGSWLLSWLPLDVVAGAHDMFEYGPHAQVVNVDKRIAHPLFKGDIGPNDIAVLKTRTPLKFSKQIQPIRLPSKDLKYEAILNKVTLIGWGLLRTSFWPDIPRKLQEVELPLLPYEDCYRAVEQILDPGEANPLNEISNICTGPLTGGLAACSGDSGGPLVNYQPNTRIEEKDLMSKVGIMEGSTVETDCKQEDNTCILQGKKYTDTLYPVLIGVVSWGTSPCADEGAPTVYTKVSRYLDFIDSHINLK
;
A
#
# COMPACT_ATOMS: atom_id res chain seq x y z
N MET A 1 -3.34 -3.99 4.79
CA MET A 1 -4.53 -3.29 4.24
C MET A 1 -5.52 -4.30 3.67
N VAL A 2 -6.81 -3.99 3.56
CA VAL A 2 -7.79 -4.86 2.87
C VAL A 2 -7.79 -4.48 1.39
N ALA A 3 -7.42 -5.38 0.46
CA ALA A 3 -7.36 -5.08 -0.98
C ALA A 3 -8.70 -5.36 -1.69
N ASP A 4 -8.98 -4.68 -2.81
CA ASP A 4 -10.16 -4.87 -3.69
C ASP A 4 -9.82 -4.65 -5.17
N GLU A 5 -10.45 -5.44 -6.05
CA GLU A 5 -10.41 -5.26 -7.51
C GLU A 5 -11.76 -4.74 -8.02
N THR A 6 -11.72 -3.96 -9.10
CA THR A 6 -12.74 -2.96 -9.46
C THR A 6 -14.10 -3.44 -9.97
N ASP A 7 -14.56 -4.67 -9.73
CA ASP A 7 -15.87 -5.11 -10.24
C ASP A 7 -16.67 -5.91 -9.20
N GLY A 8 -17.85 -5.42 -8.79
CA GLY A 8 -18.96 -6.21 -8.25
C GLY A 8 -18.84 -6.99 -6.92
N TRP A 9 -17.65 -7.29 -6.39
CA TRP A 9 -17.45 -8.36 -5.39
C TRP A 9 -17.11 -7.90 -3.97
N ARG A 10 -17.71 -6.79 -3.50
CA ARG A 10 -17.54 -6.20 -2.14
C ARG A 10 -17.68 -7.14 -0.93
N ASN A 11 -18.12 -8.39 -1.14
CA ASN A 11 -18.29 -9.39 -0.08
C ASN A 11 -17.08 -10.34 0.07
N LEU A 12 -16.27 -10.59 -0.98
CA LEU A 12 -15.18 -11.58 -0.91
C LEU A 12 -13.92 -11.04 -0.20
N PHE A 13 -13.66 -9.74 -0.34
CA PHE A 13 -12.44 -9.08 0.17
C PHE A 13 -12.42 -8.83 1.67
N ARG A 14 -13.57 -8.89 2.34
CA ARG A 14 -13.71 -8.57 3.77
C ARG A 14 -12.83 -9.43 4.69
N SER A 15 -12.35 -10.57 4.22
CA SER A 15 -11.53 -11.50 5.01
C SER A 15 -10.04 -11.52 4.65
N LYS A 16 -9.57 -10.59 3.83
CA LYS A 16 -8.22 -10.65 3.24
C LYS A 16 -7.44 -9.37 3.52
N VAL A 17 -6.22 -9.52 4.03
CA VAL A 17 -5.34 -8.39 4.35
C VAL A 17 -3.97 -8.61 3.70
N LEU A 18 -3.53 -7.67 2.89
CA LEU A 18 -2.20 -7.65 2.31
C LEU A 18 -1.17 -7.07 3.29
N THR A 19 0.00 -7.69 3.34
CA THR A 19 1.16 -7.29 4.16
C THR A 19 2.45 -7.84 3.53
N ALA A 20 3.60 -7.68 4.19
CA ALA A 20 4.88 -8.22 3.73
C ALA A 20 5.05 -9.68 4.17
N GLY A 21 5.88 -10.43 3.45
CA GLY A 21 6.23 -11.81 3.80
C GLY A 21 7.03 -11.90 5.09
N HIS A 22 7.96 -10.96 5.30
CA HIS A 22 8.80 -10.94 6.50
C HIS A 22 8.00 -10.72 7.79
N CYS A 23 6.86 -10.03 7.72
CA CYS A 23 5.96 -9.84 8.87
C CYS A 23 5.38 -11.15 9.42
N ILE A 24 5.34 -12.22 8.60
CA ILE A 24 4.70 -13.48 8.99
C ILE A 24 5.66 -14.68 8.99
N LYS A 25 6.83 -14.57 8.36
CA LYS A 25 7.87 -15.62 8.30
C LYS A 25 9.09 -15.34 9.18
N GLY A 26 9.18 -14.19 9.85
CA GLY A 26 10.40 -13.73 10.52
C GLY A 26 10.94 -14.60 11.67
N SER A 27 10.10 -15.38 12.37
CA SER A 27 10.60 -16.37 13.33
C SER A 27 9.64 -17.55 13.48
N TRP A 28 10.19 -18.72 13.84
CA TRP A 28 9.39 -19.89 14.22
C TRP A 28 8.35 -19.50 15.27
N LEU A 29 8.76 -18.79 16.33
CA LEU A 29 7.88 -18.36 17.41
C LEU A 29 6.71 -17.50 16.91
N LEU A 30 6.98 -16.54 16.01
CA LEU A 30 5.92 -15.70 15.42
C LEU A 30 4.90 -16.53 14.65
N SER A 31 5.29 -17.66 14.06
CA SER A 31 4.38 -18.55 13.33
C SER A 31 3.34 -19.25 14.23
N TRP A 32 3.63 -19.41 15.54
CA TRP A 32 2.73 -20.07 16.50
C TRP A 32 1.91 -19.11 17.35
N LEU A 33 2.35 -17.87 17.54
CA LEU A 33 1.61 -16.88 18.33
C LEU A 33 0.33 -16.46 17.61
N PRO A 34 -0.80 -16.25 18.29
CA PRO A 34 -1.98 -15.67 17.67
C PRO A 34 -1.65 -14.29 17.09
N LEU A 35 -2.22 -13.99 15.92
CA LEU A 35 -2.09 -12.70 15.25
C LEU A 35 -3.48 -12.14 15.02
N ASP A 36 -3.66 -10.87 15.37
CA ASP A 36 -4.90 -10.15 15.13
C ASP A 36 -4.67 -9.05 14.09
N VAL A 37 -5.72 -8.79 13.30
CA VAL A 37 -5.83 -7.62 12.44
C VAL A 37 -6.72 -6.62 13.18
N VAL A 38 -6.21 -5.39 13.33
CA VAL A 38 -7.00 -4.24 13.79
C VAL A 38 -7.31 -3.36 12.59
N ALA A 39 -8.58 -3.13 12.31
CA ALA A 39 -9.04 -2.28 11.21
C ALA A 39 -9.87 -1.10 11.75
N GLY A 40 -9.80 0.05 11.08
CA GLY A 40 -10.57 1.24 11.45
C GLY A 40 -10.03 2.02 12.66
N ALA A 41 -8.82 1.70 13.11
CA ALA A 41 -8.13 2.44 14.15
C ALA A 41 -7.38 3.65 13.56
N HIS A 42 -7.44 4.79 14.25
CA HIS A 42 -6.60 5.96 13.98
C HIS A 42 -5.56 6.16 15.10
N ASP A 43 -5.85 5.67 16.30
CA ASP A 43 -5.02 5.79 17.48
C ASP A 43 -4.64 4.37 17.95
N MET A 44 -3.34 4.12 18.14
CA MET A 44 -2.84 2.77 18.43
C MET A 44 -3.02 2.32 19.88
N PHE A 45 -3.30 3.26 20.80
CA PHE A 45 -3.55 2.97 22.22
C PHE A 45 -5.06 3.01 22.55
N GLU A 46 -5.84 3.67 21.70
CA GLU A 46 -7.28 3.81 21.87
C GLU A 46 -8.00 3.68 20.51
N TYR A 47 -8.20 2.44 20.05
CA TYR A 47 -8.70 2.17 18.68
C TYR A 47 -10.03 2.85 18.33
N GLY A 48 -10.86 3.14 19.34
CA GLY A 48 -12.15 3.79 19.18
C GLY A 48 -13.31 2.81 18.86
N PRO A 49 -14.56 3.29 18.91
CA PRO A 49 -15.76 2.44 18.88
C PRO A 49 -16.07 1.81 17.52
N HIS A 50 -15.43 2.29 16.45
CA HIS A 50 -15.64 1.79 15.08
C HIS A 50 -14.54 0.82 14.62
N ALA A 51 -13.51 0.62 15.44
CA ALA A 51 -12.44 -0.31 15.13
C ALA A 51 -12.92 -1.76 15.30
N GLN A 52 -12.32 -2.66 14.52
CA GLN A 52 -12.59 -4.09 14.57
C GLN A 52 -11.28 -4.84 14.77
N VAL A 53 -11.25 -5.69 15.79
CA VAL A 53 -10.18 -6.64 16.04
C VAL A 53 -10.65 -8.01 15.57
N VAL A 54 -9.95 -8.60 14.61
CA VAL A 54 -10.27 -9.91 14.04
C VAL A 54 -9.05 -10.81 14.02
N ASN A 55 -9.21 -12.04 14.50
CA ASN A 55 -8.11 -12.99 14.54
C ASN A 55 -7.77 -13.51 13.13
N VAL A 56 -6.49 -13.82 12.90
CA VAL A 56 -5.98 -14.39 11.65
C VAL A 56 -6.11 -15.91 11.65
N ASP A 57 -6.82 -16.44 10.65
CA ASP A 57 -7.01 -17.89 10.39
C ASP A 57 -5.82 -18.47 9.60
N LYS A 58 -5.33 -17.76 8.58
CA LYS A 58 -4.23 -18.23 7.74
C LYS A 58 -3.26 -17.11 7.40
N ARG A 59 -1.98 -17.46 7.32
CA ARG A 59 -0.88 -16.58 6.88
C ARG A 59 -0.25 -17.19 5.64
N ILE A 60 -0.29 -16.48 4.53
CA ILE A 60 0.12 -17.02 3.23
C ILE A 60 1.15 -16.08 2.64
N ALA A 61 2.43 -16.38 2.82
CA ALA A 61 3.51 -15.65 2.15
C ALA A 61 3.62 -16.13 0.70
N HIS A 62 4.14 -15.26 -0.17
CA HIS A 62 4.50 -15.67 -1.51
C HIS A 62 5.43 -16.91 -1.45
N PRO A 63 5.19 -17.95 -2.27
CA PRO A 63 5.93 -19.21 -2.19
C PRO A 63 7.43 -19.05 -2.48
N LEU A 64 7.78 -18.06 -3.31
CA LEU A 64 9.17 -17.72 -3.65
C LEU A 64 9.84 -16.74 -2.67
N PHE A 65 9.16 -16.34 -1.58
CA PHE A 65 9.77 -15.50 -0.56
C PHE A 65 10.74 -16.33 0.30
N LYS A 66 12.03 -15.98 0.24
CA LYS A 66 13.14 -16.71 0.89
C LYS A 66 13.64 -16.07 2.19
N GLY A 67 13.16 -14.88 2.55
CA GLY A 67 13.80 -14.04 3.57
C GLY A 67 14.62 -12.92 2.90
N ASP A 68 14.98 -11.90 3.67
CA ASP A 68 15.84 -10.75 3.30
C ASP A 68 15.22 -9.66 2.40
N ILE A 69 16.05 -8.67 2.06
CA ILE A 69 15.80 -7.66 1.02
C ILE A 69 15.73 -8.41 -0.32
N GLY A 70 14.66 -8.27 -1.08
CA GLY A 70 14.59 -8.93 -2.39
C GLY A 70 13.19 -9.17 -2.92
N PRO A 71 13.06 -9.98 -3.99
CA PRO A 71 11.79 -10.22 -4.61
C PRO A 71 10.87 -11.01 -3.68
N ASN A 72 9.57 -10.78 -3.87
CA ASN A 72 8.48 -11.57 -3.33
C ASN A 72 8.17 -11.36 -1.84
N ASP A 73 8.64 -10.28 -1.24
CA ASP A 73 8.28 -9.93 0.12
C ASP A 73 6.84 -9.40 0.22
N ILE A 74 5.89 -10.31 0.05
CA ILE A 74 4.45 -10.06 0.05
C ILE A 74 3.71 -11.27 0.63
N ALA A 75 2.61 -10.99 1.34
CA ALA A 75 1.78 -12.00 1.97
C ALA A 75 0.32 -11.57 2.05
N VAL A 76 -0.56 -12.57 2.09
CA VAL A 76 -1.98 -12.43 2.37
C VAL A 76 -2.31 -13.07 3.71
N LEU A 77 -2.91 -12.31 4.61
CA LEU A 77 -3.55 -12.81 5.81
C LEU A 77 -5.03 -13.06 5.51
N LYS A 78 -5.53 -14.22 5.93
CA LYS A 78 -6.96 -14.52 5.93
C LYS A 78 -7.48 -14.38 7.36
N THR A 79 -8.44 -13.49 7.58
CA THR A 79 -9.09 -13.34 8.88
C THR A 79 -10.10 -14.46 9.11
N ARG A 80 -10.29 -14.85 10.38
CA ARG A 80 -11.25 -15.88 10.79
C ARG A 80 -12.69 -15.45 10.57
N THR A 81 -12.97 -14.16 10.77
CA THR A 81 -14.24 -13.52 10.50
C THR A 81 -14.07 -12.36 9.52
N PRO A 82 -14.97 -12.17 8.55
CA PRO A 82 -14.92 -11.02 7.65
C PRO A 82 -15.07 -9.69 8.42
N LEU A 83 -14.28 -8.69 8.03
CA LEU A 83 -14.41 -7.30 8.47
C LEU A 83 -15.73 -6.71 7.97
N LYS A 84 -16.41 -5.95 8.82
CA LYS A 84 -17.61 -5.19 8.45
C LYS A 84 -17.18 -3.84 7.89
N PHE A 85 -17.43 -3.59 6.61
CA PHE A 85 -17.12 -2.29 6.04
C PHE A 85 -17.95 -1.17 6.66
N SER A 86 -17.31 -0.03 6.86
CA SER A 86 -17.84 1.18 7.47
C SER A 86 -17.14 2.40 6.88
N LYS A 87 -17.50 3.61 7.28
CA LYS A 87 -16.78 4.81 6.83
C LYS A 87 -15.26 4.76 7.12
N GLN A 88 -14.87 4.08 8.20
CA GLN A 88 -13.47 3.93 8.65
C GLN A 88 -12.80 2.65 8.13
N ILE A 89 -13.58 1.70 7.60
CA ILE A 89 -13.08 0.40 7.14
C ILE A 89 -13.58 0.21 5.72
N GLN A 90 -12.72 0.55 4.77
CA GLN A 90 -12.94 0.36 3.33
C GLN A 90 -11.75 -0.40 2.75
N PRO A 91 -11.94 -1.14 1.65
CA PRO A 91 -10.82 -1.70 0.94
C PRO A 91 -10.03 -0.63 0.17
N ILE A 92 -8.78 -0.93 -0.13
CA ILE A 92 -7.90 -0.14 -1.01
C ILE A 92 -7.87 -0.77 -2.41
N ARG A 93 -7.83 0.06 -3.46
CA ARG A 93 -7.77 -0.46 -4.84
C ARG A 93 -6.38 -0.99 -5.15
N LEU A 94 -6.34 -2.07 -5.92
CA LEU A 94 -5.11 -2.58 -6.51
C LEU A 94 -4.73 -1.78 -7.77
N PRO A 95 -3.43 -1.68 -8.10
CA PRO A 95 -2.95 -0.98 -9.28
C PRO A 95 -3.26 -1.79 -10.55
N SER A 96 -3.36 -1.11 -11.69
CA SER A 96 -3.36 -1.79 -13.00
C SER A 96 -2.01 -2.46 -13.26
N LYS A 97 -2.02 -3.58 -13.99
CA LYS A 97 -0.80 -4.21 -14.53
C LYS A 97 0.02 -3.24 -15.39
N ASP A 98 -0.67 -2.32 -16.08
CA ASP A 98 -0.06 -1.35 -17.00
C ASP A 98 0.28 0.00 -16.33
N LEU A 99 0.30 0.06 -15.00
CA LEU A 99 0.65 1.28 -14.27
C LEU A 99 2.07 1.73 -14.64
N LYS A 100 2.18 2.92 -15.23
CA LYS A 100 3.44 3.60 -15.54
C LYS A 100 3.92 4.37 -14.31
N TYR A 101 4.93 3.85 -13.62
CA TYR A 101 5.44 4.44 -12.38
C TYR A 101 6.11 5.80 -12.61
N GLU A 102 6.59 6.05 -13.83
CA GLU A 102 7.16 7.32 -14.27
C GLU A 102 6.14 8.47 -14.18
N ALA A 103 4.85 8.17 -14.35
CA ALA A 103 3.77 9.16 -14.27
C ALA A 103 3.41 9.55 -12.83
N ILE A 104 3.93 8.85 -11.82
CA ILE A 104 3.60 9.06 -10.40
C ILE A 104 4.83 9.34 -9.53
N LEU A 105 5.97 9.66 -10.15
CA LEU A 105 7.27 9.81 -9.47
C LEU A 105 7.24 10.76 -8.27
N ASN A 106 6.41 11.80 -8.29
CA ASN A 106 6.42 12.84 -7.26
C ASN A 106 5.26 12.77 -6.26
N LYS A 107 4.39 11.76 -6.34
CA LYS A 107 3.10 11.76 -5.62
C LYS A 107 2.76 10.40 -5.05
N VAL A 108 3.52 9.96 -4.05
CA VAL A 108 3.16 8.77 -3.28
C VAL A 108 3.13 9.07 -1.79
N THR A 109 2.22 8.42 -1.08
CA THR A 109 1.96 8.65 0.33
C THR A 109 2.26 7.37 1.10
N LEU A 110 3.20 7.45 2.02
CA LEU A 110 3.44 6.43 3.03
C LEU A 110 2.53 6.70 4.22
N ILE A 111 1.89 5.67 4.77
CA ILE A 111 0.93 5.80 5.87
C ILE A 111 1.22 4.73 6.92
N GLY A 112 1.36 5.12 8.19
CA GLY A 112 1.69 4.17 9.25
C GLY A 112 1.87 4.75 10.65
N TRP A 113 2.26 3.87 11.57
CA TRP A 113 2.56 4.16 12.98
C TRP A 113 4.02 3.86 13.33
N GLY A 114 4.90 3.80 12.33
CA GLY A 114 6.32 3.61 12.56
C GLY A 114 6.94 4.75 13.35
N LEU A 115 8.13 4.49 13.89
CA LEU A 115 8.84 5.46 14.70
C LEU A 115 9.06 6.78 13.95
N LEU A 116 8.76 7.90 14.61
CA LEU A 116 9.03 9.25 14.08
C LEU A 116 10.52 9.60 14.18
N ARG A 117 11.24 8.92 15.06
CA ARG A 117 12.68 9.10 15.27
C ARG A 117 13.33 7.83 15.79
N THR A 118 14.37 7.39 15.10
CA THR A 118 15.33 6.40 15.57
C THR A 118 16.39 7.07 16.44
N SER A 119 16.16 7.14 17.75
CA SER A 119 17.16 7.56 18.74
C SER A 119 17.08 6.68 19.99
N PHE A 120 17.95 6.92 20.98
CA PHE A 120 17.90 6.22 22.27
C PHE A 120 16.51 6.32 22.96
N TRP A 121 15.76 7.36 22.63
CA TRP A 121 14.37 7.55 23.05
C TRP A 121 13.47 7.48 21.81
N PRO A 122 13.03 6.28 21.40
CA PRO A 122 12.19 6.11 20.22
C PRO A 122 10.86 6.85 20.42
N ASP A 123 10.42 7.56 19.39
CA ASP A 123 9.16 8.30 19.40
C ASP A 123 8.10 7.52 18.63
N ILE A 124 7.17 6.90 19.37
CA ILE A 124 6.10 6.07 18.81
C ILE A 124 4.85 6.96 18.66
N PRO A 125 4.36 7.20 17.43
CA PRO A 125 3.21 8.06 17.23
C PRO A 125 1.94 7.39 17.74
N ARG A 126 1.24 8.06 18.65
CA ARG A 126 -0.08 7.59 19.12
C ARG A 126 -1.11 7.53 17.99
N LYS A 127 -1.11 8.52 17.09
CA LYS A 127 -2.04 8.63 15.97
C LYS A 127 -1.37 8.24 14.65
N LEU A 128 -2.17 7.73 13.71
CA LEU A 128 -1.70 7.39 12.37
C LEU A 128 -1.08 8.61 11.69
N GLN A 129 0.10 8.42 11.09
CA GLN A 129 0.79 9.44 10.31
C GLN A 129 0.70 9.13 8.83
N GLU A 130 0.88 10.18 8.03
CA GLU A 130 1.09 10.08 6.59
C GLU A 130 2.16 11.07 6.14
N VAL A 131 2.89 10.71 5.10
CA VAL A 131 3.93 11.56 4.52
C VAL A 131 3.98 11.35 3.01
N GLU A 132 4.09 12.45 2.26
CA GLU A 132 4.34 12.41 0.82
C GLU A 132 5.83 12.26 0.53
N LEU A 133 6.17 11.33 -0.35
CA LEU A 133 7.53 10.99 -0.73
C LEU A 133 7.65 10.91 -2.26
N PRO A 134 8.83 11.18 -2.83
CA PRO A 134 9.11 10.88 -4.22
C PRO A 134 9.45 9.40 -4.39
N LEU A 135 8.95 8.77 -5.44
CA LEU A 135 9.52 7.53 -5.95
C LEU A 135 10.88 7.82 -6.59
N LEU A 136 11.81 6.90 -6.40
CA LEU A 136 13.10 6.94 -7.07
C LEU A 136 13.02 6.16 -8.38
N PRO A 137 13.64 6.67 -9.47
CA PRO A 137 14.00 5.82 -10.60
C PRO A 137 14.77 4.59 -10.13
N TYR A 138 14.57 3.45 -10.80
CA TYR A 138 15.17 2.19 -10.37
C TYR A 138 16.69 2.29 -10.24
N GLU A 139 17.37 2.89 -11.22
CA GLU A 139 18.83 3.06 -11.23
C GLU A 139 19.34 3.93 -10.06
N ASP A 140 18.55 4.92 -9.63
CA ASP A 140 18.90 5.74 -8.47
C ASP A 140 18.74 4.95 -7.18
N CYS A 141 17.67 4.17 -7.06
CA CYS A 141 17.49 3.29 -5.92
C CYS A 141 18.57 2.19 -5.88
N TYR A 142 18.88 1.56 -7.00
CA TYR A 142 19.87 0.51 -7.09
C TYR A 142 21.23 1.01 -6.62
N ARG A 143 21.67 2.18 -7.11
CA ARG A 143 22.92 2.82 -6.66
C ARG A 143 22.91 3.20 -5.18
N ALA A 144 21.79 3.73 -4.69
CA ALA A 144 21.65 4.08 -3.27
C ALA A 144 21.73 2.83 -2.38
N VAL A 145 21.12 1.72 -2.77
CA VAL A 145 21.23 0.43 -2.07
C VAL A 145 22.67 -0.12 -2.16
N GLU A 146 23.35 -0.04 -3.30
CA GLU A 146 24.76 -0.48 -3.39
C GLU A 146 25.69 0.29 -2.44
N GLN A 147 25.41 1.56 -2.17
CA GLN A 147 26.25 2.41 -1.31
C GLN A 147 26.12 2.08 0.18
N ILE A 148 25.02 1.45 0.60
CA ILE A 148 24.72 1.15 2.01
C ILE A 148 24.92 -0.33 2.37
N LEU A 149 25.15 -1.19 1.37
CA LEU A 149 25.45 -2.61 1.59
C LEU A 149 26.89 -2.81 2.06
N ASP A 150 27.11 -3.90 2.79
CA ASP A 150 28.46 -4.26 3.25
C ASP A 150 29.37 -4.64 2.05
N PRO A 151 30.70 -4.40 2.14
CA PRO A 151 31.62 -4.73 1.05
C PRO A 151 31.57 -6.21 0.66
N GLY A 152 31.23 -6.48 -0.60
CA GLY A 152 31.14 -7.83 -1.16
C GLY A 152 29.73 -8.43 -1.14
N GLU A 153 28.74 -7.75 -0.57
CA GLU A 153 27.34 -8.11 -0.72
C GLU A 153 26.82 -7.74 -2.10
N ALA A 154 26.09 -8.66 -2.73
CA ALA A 154 25.42 -8.38 -3.99
C ALA A 154 24.14 -7.61 -3.72
N ASN A 155 23.85 -6.58 -4.53
CA ASN A 155 22.59 -5.84 -4.40
C ASN A 155 21.40 -6.76 -4.71
N PRO A 156 20.50 -7.00 -3.73
CA PRO A 156 19.38 -7.92 -3.92
C PRO A 156 18.16 -7.24 -4.53
N LEU A 157 18.22 -5.93 -4.83
CA LEU A 157 17.14 -5.18 -5.43
C LEU A 157 16.82 -5.71 -6.83
N ASN A 158 15.53 -5.80 -7.15
CA ASN A 158 15.07 -6.29 -8.44
C ASN A 158 14.04 -5.34 -9.07
N GLU A 159 14.33 -4.88 -10.29
CA GLU A 159 13.54 -3.88 -11.03
C GLU A 159 12.07 -4.26 -11.22
N ILE A 160 11.83 -5.57 -11.35
CA ILE A 160 10.51 -6.10 -11.63
C ILE A 160 9.69 -6.18 -10.34
N SER A 161 10.30 -6.50 -9.20
CA SER A 161 9.60 -6.73 -7.94
C SER A 161 9.66 -5.58 -6.94
N ASN A 162 10.55 -4.61 -7.13
CA ASN A 162 10.81 -3.57 -6.12
C ASN A 162 10.63 -2.17 -6.70
N ILE A 163 10.22 -1.26 -5.82
CA ILE A 163 10.21 0.19 -6.03
C ILE A 163 10.74 0.84 -4.76
N CYS A 164 11.19 2.09 -4.86
CA CYS A 164 11.78 2.78 -3.72
C CYS A 164 11.26 4.20 -3.60
N THR A 165 11.29 4.73 -2.38
CA THR A 165 11.07 6.15 -2.13
C THR A 165 12.32 6.79 -1.58
N GLY A 166 12.51 8.05 -1.96
CA GLY A 166 13.40 8.97 -1.28
C GLY A 166 12.64 9.77 -0.22
N PRO A 167 13.15 10.95 0.16
CA PRO A 167 14.34 11.61 -0.40
C PRO A 167 15.65 10.94 0.06
N LEU A 168 16.65 10.87 -0.82
CA LEU A 168 17.99 10.37 -0.48
C LEU A 168 18.80 11.36 0.37
N THR A 169 18.32 12.59 0.56
CA THR A 169 18.90 13.54 1.53
C THR A 169 18.59 13.17 2.98
N GLY A 170 17.82 12.09 3.21
CA GLY A 170 17.37 11.68 4.53
C GLY A 170 16.18 12.50 5.06
N GLY A 171 15.83 12.22 6.31
CA GLY A 171 14.79 12.91 7.08
C GLY A 171 13.38 12.30 6.99
N LEU A 172 12.99 11.72 5.84
CA LEU A 172 11.70 11.04 5.67
C LEU A 172 11.89 9.63 5.09
N ALA A 173 11.33 8.63 5.75
CA ALA A 173 11.35 7.23 5.32
C ALA A 173 10.29 6.42 6.08
N ALA A 174 10.01 5.21 5.62
CA ALA A 174 9.37 4.24 6.49
C ALA A 174 10.33 3.81 7.59
N CYS A 175 9.78 3.48 8.76
CA CYS A 175 10.60 3.08 9.89
C CYS A 175 10.02 1.85 10.62
N SER A 176 10.69 1.45 11.70
CA SER A 176 10.25 0.35 12.55
C SER A 176 8.79 0.53 12.97
N GLY A 177 7.93 -0.41 12.60
CA GLY A 177 6.47 -0.34 12.80
C GLY A 177 5.67 -0.12 11.51
N ASP A 178 6.29 0.37 10.44
CA ASP A 178 5.64 0.53 9.12
C ASP A 178 5.76 -0.71 8.22
N SER A 179 6.58 -1.70 8.59
CA SER A 179 6.78 -2.96 7.87
C SER A 179 5.46 -3.61 7.46
N GLY A 180 5.33 -3.94 6.17
CA GLY A 180 4.09 -4.49 5.61
C GLY A 180 2.94 -3.48 5.46
N GLY A 181 3.20 -2.20 5.73
CA GLY A 181 2.29 -1.06 5.57
C GLY A 181 2.17 -0.58 4.12
N PRO A 182 1.17 0.28 3.83
CA PRO A 182 0.88 0.74 2.47
C PRO A 182 1.82 1.83 2.00
N LEU A 183 2.23 1.74 0.73
CA LEU A 183 2.58 2.89 -0.09
C LEU A 183 1.44 3.15 -1.08
N VAL A 184 0.86 4.34 -1.01
CA VAL A 184 -0.35 4.71 -1.74
C VAL A 184 -0.04 5.73 -2.82
N ASN A 185 -0.67 5.60 -3.98
CA ASN A 185 -0.81 6.69 -4.93
C ASN A 185 -2.28 7.06 -5.03
N TYR A 186 -2.60 8.34 -4.84
CA TYR A 186 -3.97 8.83 -5.01
C TYR A 186 -4.22 9.13 -6.47
N GLN A 187 -5.23 8.47 -7.05
CA GLN A 187 -5.56 8.59 -8.48
C GLN A 187 -6.92 9.23 -8.69
N PRO A 188 -7.10 10.07 -9.73
CA PRO A 188 -8.41 10.60 -10.10
C PRO A 188 -9.36 9.47 -10.48
N ASN A 189 -10.57 9.50 -9.93
CA ASN A 189 -11.66 8.60 -10.27
C ASN A 189 -12.21 8.94 -11.64
N THR A 190 -11.46 8.56 -12.68
CA THR A 190 -11.89 8.65 -14.08
C THR A 190 -12.98 7.63 -14.40
N ARG A 191 -13.09 6.55 -13.60
CA ARG A 191 -14.24 5.64 -13.59
C ARG A 191 -15.33 6.19 -12.71
N ILE A 192 -16.13 7.09 -13.26
CA ILE A 192 -17.42 7.40 -12.67
C ILE A 192 -18.31 6.25 -13.11
N GLU A 193 -18.64 5.36 -12.18
CA GLU A 193 -19.48 4.21 -12.48
C GLU A 193 -20.77 4.71 -13.15
N GLU A 194 -21.23 4.02 -14.20
CA GLU A 194 -22.40 4.41 -14.98
C GLU A 194 -23.63 4.66 -14.06
N LYS A 195 -23.76 3.88 -12.99
CA LYS A 195 -24.78 4.05 -11.93
C LYS A 195 -24.67 5.36 -11.13
N ASP A 196 -23.45 5.86 -10.93
CA ASP A 196 -23.18 7.15 -10.27
C ASP A 196 -23.47 8.32 -11.23
N LEU A 197 -23.26 8.13 -12.54
CA LEU A 197 -23.69 9.05 -13.60
C LEU A 197 -25.23 9.10 -13.69
N MET A 198 -25.93 7.95 -13.63
CA MET A 198 -27.39 7.91 -13.66
C MET A 198 -28.02 8.59 -12.44
N SER A 199 -27.48 8.35 -11.24
CA SER A 199 -28.05 8.89 -9.99
C SER A 199 -27.69 10.35 -9.70
N LYS A 200 -26.52 10.85 -10.14
CA LYS A 200 -26.06 12.23 -9.88
C LYS A 200 -26.19 13.18 -11.06
N VAL A 201 -26.25 12.66 -12.29
CA VAL A 201 -26.19 13.46 -13.54
C VAL A 201 -27.44 13.27 -14.41
N GLY A 202 -28.25 12.23 -14.18
CA GLY A 202 -29.52 12.02 -14.89
C GLY A 202 -29.33 11.53 -16.34
N ILE A 203 -28.27 10.77 -16.60
CA ILE A 203 -27.94 10.25 -17.93
C ILE A 203 -28.69 8.94 -18.17
N MET A 204 -29.28 8.77 -19.36
CA MET A 204 -29.97 7.54 -19.76
C MET A 204 -28.97 6.47 -20.26
N GLU A 205 -29.35 5.21 -20.05
CA GLU A 205 -28.59 4.01 -20.44
C GLU A 205 -28.22 4.06 -21.94
N GLY A 206 -26.94 3.89 -22.26
CA GLY A 206 -26.43 3.92 -23.64
C GLY A 206 -25.94 5.27 -24.18
N SER A 207 -25.79 6.30 -23.35
CA SER A 207 -25.22 7.59 -23.78
C SER A 207 -23.67 7.60 -23.71
N THR A 208 -22.98 8.00 -24.78
CA THR A 208 -21.52 8.25 -24.75
C THR A 208 -21.20 9.49 -23.93
N VAL A 209 -20.53 9.35 -22.78
CA VAL A 209 -20.12 10.49 -21.93
C VAL A 209 -18.68 10.87 -22.28
N GLU A 210 -18.48 12.09 -22.77
CA GLU A 210 -17.15 12.66 -22.98
C GLU A 210 -16.59 13.11 -21.63
N THR A 211 -15.52 12.44 -21.17
CA THR A 211 -14.89 12.71 -19.87
C THR A 211 -13.53 13.37 -20.07
N ASP A 212 -13.40 14.63 -19.63
CA ASP A 212 -12.11 15.33 -19.54
C ASP A 212 -11.71 15.42 -18.06
N CYS A 213 -10.87 14.49 -17.61
CA CYS A 213 -10.33 14.47 -16.25
C CYS A 213 -8.88 14.95 -16.28
N LYS A 214 -8.62 16.11 -15.68
CA LYS A 214 -7.28 16.68 -15.60
C LYS A 214 -6.60 16.22 -14.32
N GLN A 215 -5.39 15.67 -14.47
CA GLN A 215 -4.62 15.04 -13.39
C GLN A 215 -3.91 16.07 -12.49
N GLU A 216 -3.78 17.32 -12.94
CA GLU A 216 -3.03 18.37 -12.24
C GLU A 216 -3.79 19.01 -11.08
N ASP A 217 -5.13 19.10 -11.17
CA ASP A 217 -5.99 19.81 -10.20
C ASP A 217 -7.08 18.92 -9.58
N ASN A 218 -6.93 17.59 -9.67
CA ASN A 218 -7.88 16.58 -9.16
C ASN A 218 -9.34 16.87 -9.55
N THR A 219 -9.51 17.46 -10.73
CA THR A 219 -10.80 17.92 -11.22
C THR A 219 -11.21 17.09 -12.43
N CYS A 220 -12.35 16.43 -12.31
CA CYS A 220 -13.02 15.84 -13.48
C CYS A 220 -14.15 16.75 -13.93
N ILE A 221 -14.22 17.04 -15.23
CA ILE A 221 -15.36 17.73 -15.82
C ILE A 221 -16.20 16.69 -16.57
N LEU A 222 -17.47 16.58 -16.18
CA LEU A 222 -18.47 15.76 -16.89
C LEU A 222 -19.60 16.66 -17.35
N GLN A 223 -19.87 16.72 -18.65
CA GLN A 223 -20.94 17.55 -19.21
C GLN A 223 -20.95 19.00 -18.65
N GLY A 224 -19.77 19.59 -18.46
CA GLY A 224 -19.61 20.95 -17.92
C GLY A 224 -19.75 21.09 -16.39
N LYS A 225 -19.99 20.01 -15.64
CA LYS A 225 -19.97 20.01 -14.17
C LYS A 225 -18.59 19.62 -13.64
N LYS A 226 -18.04 20.47 -12.76
CA LYS A 226 -16.76 20.28 -12.09
C LYS A 226 -16.94 19.36 -10.87
N TYR A 227 -16.20 18.25 -10.83
CA TYR A 227 -16.11 17.35 -9.69
C TYR A 227 -14.72 17.48 -9.08
N THR A 228 -14.67 18.06 -7.89
CA THR A 228 -13.49 18.15 -7.03
C THR A 228 -13.64 17.10 -5.91
N ASP A 229 -12.54 16.50 -5.43
CA ASP A 229 -12.49 15.38 -4.47
C ASP A 229 -12.88 13.98 -4.99
N THR A 230 -12.40 13.62 -6.17
CA THR A 230 -12.54 12.26 -6.71
C THR A 230 -11.25 11.46 -6.65
N LEU A 231 -10.36 11.71 -5.69
CA LEU A 231 -9.17 10.86 -5.53
C LEU A 231 -9.50 9.57 -4.77
N TYR A 232 -9.02 8.44 -5.29
CA TYR A 232 -9.07 7.16 -4.58
C TYR A 232 -7.65 6.64 -4.34
N PRO A 233 -7.40 5.98 -3.19
CA PRO A 233 -6.11 5.41 -2.88
C PRO A 233 -5.89 4.12 -3.68
N VAL A 234 -4.72 4.02 -4.33
CA VAL A 234 -4.24 2.82 -5.01
C VAL A 234 -3.00 2.30 -4.29
N LEU A 235 -3.00 1.01 -3.95
CA LEU A 235 -1.91 0.36 -3.26
C LEU A 235 -0.77 0.01 -4.23
N ILE A 236 0.21 0.89 -4.37
CA ILE A 236 1.29 0.70 -5.35
C ILE A 236 2.49 -0.09 -4.78
N GLY A 237 2.66 -0.10 -3.47
CA GLY A 237 3.79 -0.73 -2.78
C GLY A 237 3.44 -1.23 -1.37
N VAL A 238 4.21 -2.19 -0.90
CA VAL A 238 4.17 -2.69 0.49
C VAL A 238 5.55 -2.47 1.10
N VAL A 239 5.64 -1.83 2.27
CA VAL A 239 6.92 -1.55 2.96
C VAL A 239 7.65 -2.87 3.21
N SER A 240 8.86 -3.01 2.66
CA SER A 240 9.65 -4.25 2.69
C SER A 240 10.90 -4.08 3.54
N TRP A 241 11.76 -3.10 3.21
CA TRP A 241 13.04 -2.91 3.88
C TRP A 241 13.45 -1.44 3.95
N GLY A 242 14.25 -1.11 4.95
CA GLY A 242 14.94 0.17 5.11
C GLY A 242 16.09 0.04 6.10
N THR A 243 16.96 1.03 6.15
CA THR A 243 18.09 1.06 7.08
C THR A 243 17.64 1.34 8.52
N SER A 244 18.50 0.99 9.47
CA SER A 244 18.42 1.49 10.84
C SER A 244 19.76 2.16 11.18
N PRO A 245 19.79 3.47 11.50
CA PRO A 245 18.67 4.40 11.63
C PRO A 245 17.84 4.59 10.35
N CYS A 246 16.54 4.83 10.53
CA CYS A 246 15.64 5.12 9.42
C CYS A 246 15.89 6.53 8.91
N ALA A 247 15.59 6.77 7.63
CA ALA A 247 15.72 8.09 6.99
C ALA A 247 17.15 8.67 7.06
N ASP A 248 18.16 7.81 7.06
CA ASP A 248 19.56 8.23 6.99
C ASP A 248 19.90 8.77 5.60
N GLU A 249 20.94 9.60 5.52
CA GLU A 249 21.38 10.14 4.23
C GLU A 249 21.85 9.01 3.30
N GLY A 250 21.41 9.04 2.05
CA GLY A 250 21.70 8.01 1.05
C GLY A 250 20.83 6.75 1.15
N ALA A 251 20.00 6.60 2.19
CA ALA A 251 19.21 5.39 2.41
C ALA A 251 17.78 5.50 1.84
N PRO A 252 17.44 4.74 0.78
CA PRO A 252 16.07 4.67 0.30
C PRO A 252 15.21 3.77 1.20
N THR A 253 13.89 3.98 1.18
CA THR A 253 12.96 2.94 1.63
C THR A 253 12.62 2.03 0.45
N VAL A 254 12.72 0.71 0.64
CA VAL A 254 12.41 -0.30 -0.38
C VAL A 254 11.04 -0.91 -0.12
N TYR A 255 10.26 -1.04 -1.19
CA TYR A 255 8.92 -1.60 -1.17
C TYR A 255 8.80 -2.75 -2.17
N THR A 256 7.91 -3.69 -1.87
CA THR A 256 7.44 -4.67 -2.85
C THR A 256 6.46 -4.01 -3.82
N LYS A 257 6.74 -4.08 -5.12
CA LYS A 257 5.93 -3.51 -6.22
C LYS A 257 4.66 -4.31 -6.41
N VAL A 258 3.52 -3.78 -5.97
CA VAL A 258 2.26 -4.55 -5.89
C VAL A 258 1.75 -5.00 -7.25
N SER A 259 1.90 -4.17 -8.30
CA SER A 259 1.45 -4.53 -9.66
C SER A 259 2.11 -5.80 -10.21
N ARG A 260 3.30 -6.16 -9.72
CA ARG A 260 3.99 -7.39 -10.11
C ARG A 260 3.34 -8.65 -9.55
N TYR A 261 2.61 -8.53 -8.43
CA TYR A 261 2.10 -9.65 -7.64
C TYR A 261 0.59 -9.83 -7.76
N LEU A 262 -0.09 -9.13 -8.67
CA LEU A 262 -1.55 -9.23 -8.82
C LEU A 262 -2.01 -10.68 -8.98
N ASP A 263 -1.39 -11.50 -9.83
CA ASP A 263 -1.78 -12.92 -9.97
C ASP A 263 -1.69 -13.72 -8.65
N PHE A 264 -0.68 -13.42 -7.82
CA PHE A 264 -0.55 -14.02 -6.49
C PHE A 264 -1.64 -13.50 -5.55
N ILE A 265 -1.92 -12.21 -5.56
CA ILE A 265 -2.96 -11.61 -4.73
C ILE A 265 -4.31 -12.19 -5.15
N ASP A 266 -4.62 -12.19 -6.45
CA ASP A 266 -5.86 -12.65 -7.07
C ASP A 266 -6.18 -14.11 -6.75
N SER A 267 -5.17 -14.99 -6.82
CA SER A 267 -5.31 -16.41 -6.46
C SER A 267 -5.56 -16.67 -4.97
N HIS A 268 -5.30 -15.68 -4.10
CA HIS A 268 -5.43 -15.83 -2.64
C HIS A 268 -6.50 -14.91 -2.02
N ILE A 269 -6.98 -13.90 -2.75
CA ILE A 269 -8.15 -13.08 -2.42
C ILE A 269 -9.44 -13.61 -3.08
N ASN A 270 -9.29 -14.47 -4.10
CA ASN A 270 -10.30 -15.03 -4.99
C ASN A 270 -11.04 -14.00 -5.85
N LEU A 271 -10.65 -13.97 -7.12
CA LEU A 271 -11.30 -13.31 -8.25
C LEU A 271 -11.88 -14.34 -9.23
N LYS A 272 -12.68 -15.27 -8.71
CA LYS A 272 -13.48 -16.20 -9.53
C LYS A 272 -14.91 -16.24 -9.04
#